data_AF-B3DVJ3-F1
#
_entry.id   AF-B3DVJ3-F1
#
_cell.length_a   1.000
_cell.length_b   1.000
_cell.length_c   1.000
_cell.angle_alpha   90.00
_cell.angle_beta   90.00
_cell.angle_gamma   90.00
#
_symmetry.space_group_name_H-M   'P 1'
#
loop_
_entity.id
_entity.type
_entity.pdbx_description
1 polymer ?
#
loop_
_entity_poly.entity_id
_entity_poly.type
_entity_poly.pdbx_seq_one_letter_code
_entity_poly.pdbx_strand_id
1 'polypeptide(L)'
;MNGLLIYPLNFWFAAYSRQPFSCVFCLLFRIFFFFSLFMLFSVPLFSAPMKFVPDLKQSELFVEDTEGVHFKYPIIINSYTVIPPDALLRVIYVKPEMELLTNGPTPAEDEGKRGGLSAAASRSTPAMETEPQQGAFREDTPQEREMKIIKQTVWTTGIAFYQAFDFLDAEDLRIIYKEKNKHSFSDEPISFPEGMILAQVDSKIVIIALEEKGNGYRYGLKAGDQILAINDVGINGSLTEFLSLYRKEKFGISRTRNAMKFLVARIGEEKPTEVTLPLPPSLQGGILDDPFIAEPVRKRN
;
A
#
# COMPACT_ATOMS: atom_id res chain seq x y z
N MET A 1 -61.63 52.23 -43.78
CA MET A 1 -60.14 52.27 -43.84
C MET A 1 -59.72 51.25 -44.88
N ASN A 2 -59.18 51.73 -46.00
CA ASN A 2 -58.75 50.95 -47.15
C ASN A 2 -57.42 50.25 -46.84
N GLY A 3 -57.26 49.01 -47.28
CA GLY A 3 -56.01 48.26 -47.25
C GLY A 3 -55.99 47.21 -48.35
N LEU A 4 -55.47 47.63 -49.51
CA LEU A 4 -55.32 46.89 -50.76
C LEU A 4 -54.03 46.04 -50.74
N LEU A 5 -54.14 44.79 -51.26
CA LEU A 5 -53.22 44.01 -52.12
C LEU A 5 -51.68 44.25 -52.14
N ILE A 6 -50.96 43.14 -52.43
CA ILE A 6 -49.83 42.95 -53.39
C ILE A 6 -48.66 42.08 -52.82
N TYR A 7 -48.35 40.96 -53.51
CA TYR A 7 -47.11 40.15 -53.47
C TYR A 7 -45.96 40.81 -54.26
N PRO A 8 -44.65 40.53 -54.01
CA PRO A 8 -43.89 39.51 -54.78
C PRO A 8 -42.74 38.82 -53.94
N LEU A 9 -42.29 37.58 -54.18
CA LEU A 9 -41.47 36.98 -55.26
C LEU A 9 -40.04 37.55 -55.45
N ASN A 10 -39.06 36.67 -55.16
CA ASN A 10 -37.67 36.54 -55.64
C ASN A 10 -36.59 37.56 -55.20
N PHE A 11 -35.48 37.07 -54.62
CA PHE A 11 -34.22 36.86 -55.35
C PHE A 11 -33.13 36.17 -54.51
N TRP A 12 -32.37 35.31 -55.20
CA TRP A 12 -31.09 34.69 -54.90
C TRP A 12 -30.05 35.55 -54.13
N PHE A 13 -29.25 34.90 -53.27
CA PHE A 13 -27.78 35.05 -53.33
C PHE A 13 -27.05 33.80 -52.81
N ALA A 14 -25.95 33.49 -53.48
CA ALA A 14 -25.09 32.35 -53.32
C ALA A 14 -24.07 32.50 -52.19
N ALA A 15 -23.64 31.34 -51.67
CA ALA A 15 -22.26 30.92 -51.36
C ALA A 15 -21.26 31.90 -50.71
N TYR A 16 -20.74 31.51 -49.54
CA TYR A 16 -19.34 31.56 -49.04
C TYR A 16 -19.43 31.37 -47.50
N SER A 17 -18.66 30.58 -46.78
CA SER A 17 -17.42 29.86 -47.01
C SER A 17 -17.31 28.74 -45.95
N ARG A 18 -16.64 27.64 -46.31
CA ARG A 18 -16.23 26.57 -45.39
C ARG A 18 -15.16 27.10 -44.44
N GLN A 19 -15.29 26.79 -43.15
CA GLN A 19 -14.15 26.81 -42.24
C GLN A 19 -14.06 25.47 -41.46
N PRO A 20 -12.89 24.80 -41.44
CA PRO A 20 -12.67 23.53 -40.75
C PRO A 20 -12.13 23.79 -39.33
N PHE A 21 -12.91 24.40 -38.44
CA PHE A 21 -12.45 24.66 -37.06
C PHE A 21 -12.96 23.66 -36.01
N SER A 22 -13.85 22.73 -36.37
CA SER A 22 -14.52 21.88 -35.38
C SER A 22 -13.66 20.72 -34.84
N CYS A 23 -12.67 20.23 -35.61
CA CYS A 23 -11.92 19.02 -35.23
C CYS A 23 -10.77 19.27 -34.23
N VAL A 24 -10.10 20.41 -34.34
CA VAL A 24 -8.95 20.76 -33.47
C VAL A 24 -9.42 21.14 -32.06
N PHE A 25 -10.57 21.80 -31.96
CA PHE A 25 -11.14 22.23 -30.68
C PHE A 25 -11.62 21.05 -29.83
N CYS A 26 -12.20 20.01 -30.45
CA CYS A 26 -12.59 18.77 -29.74
C CYS A 26 -11.37 17.98 -29.23
N LEU A 27 -10.26 17.97 -29.96
CA LEU A 27 -9.04 17.27 -29.56
C LEU A 27 -8.38 17.97 -28.37
N LEU A 28 -8.28 19.31 -28.41
CA LEU A 28 -7.71 20.11 -27.32
C LEU A 28 -8.56 20.04 -26.04
N PHE A 29 -9.90 20.03 -26.16
CA PHE A 29 -10.79 19.92 -25.00
C PHE A 29 -10.67 18.55 -24.31
N ARG A 30 -10.48 17.45 -25.08
CA ARG A 30 -10.22 16.12 -24.51
C ARG A 30 -8.87 16.08 -23.77
N ILE A 31 -7.81 16.63 -24.34
CA ILE A 31 -6.49 16.67 -23.70
C ILE A 31 -6.52 17.50 -22.42
N PHE A 32 -7.22 18.64 -22.43
CA PHE A 32 -7.37 19.50 -21.24
C PHE A 32 -8.20 18.82 -20.14
N PHE A 33 -9.22 18.03 -20.50
CA PHE A 33 -9.99 17.24 -19.54
C PHE A 33 -9.16 16.11 -18.91
N PHE A 34 -8.31 15.44 -19.69
CA PHE A 34 -7.37 14.45 -19.16
C PHE A 34 -6.30 15.06 -18.25
N PHE A 35 -5.75 16.23 -18.60
CA PHE A 35 -4.78 16.94 -17.74
C PHE A 35 -5.42 17.48 -16.46
N SER A 36 -6.66 17.99 -16.53
CA SER A 36 -7.41 18.43 -15.35
C SER A 36 -7.77 17.27 -14.43
N LEU A 37 -8.08 16.09 -14.98
CA LEU A 37 -8.33 14.89 -14.19
C LEU A 37 -7.02 14.40 -13.53
N PHE A 38 -5.89 14.46 -14.25
CA PHE A 38 -4.58 14.05 -13.73
C PHE A 38 -4.09 14.94 -12.59
N MET A 39 -4.34 16.26 -12.65
CA MET A 39 -3.99 17.19 -11.57
C MET A 39 -4.88 17.03 -10.32
N LEU A 40 -6.11 16.52 -10.47
CA LEU A 40 -6.99 16.15 -9.34
C LEU A 40 -6.57 14.84 -8.66
N PHE A 41 -5.75 14.02 -9.32
CA PHE A 41 -5.08 12.85 -8.74
C PHE A 41 -3.60 13.13 -8.42
N SER A 42 -3.29 14.36 -8.00
CA SER A 42 -2.04 14.62 -7.30
C SER A 42 -2.08 13.89 -5.97
N VAL A 43 -1.73 12.59 -5.99
CA VAL A 43 -1.47 11.83 -4.78
C VAL A 43 -0.32 12.54 -4.08
N PRO A 44 -0.48 12.98 -2.83
CA PRO A 44 0.64 13.54 -2.10
C PRO A 44 1.73 12.48 -2.05
N LEU A 45 2.89 12.79 -2.63
CA LEU A 45 4.12 11.98 -2.61
C LEU A 45 4.78 11.97 -1.22
N PHE A 46 4.08 12.42 -0.19
CA PHE A 46 4.54 12.45 1.19
C PHE A 46 3.49 11.74 2.04
N SER A 47 3.86 10.56 2.53
CA SER A 47 3.07 9.80 3.49
C SER A 47 3.10 10.50 4.83
N ALA A 48 1.94 10.93 5.34
CA ALA A 48 1.85 11.54 6.66
C ALA A 48 1.88 10.46 7.75
N PRO A 49 2.24 10.80 9.01
CA PRO A 49 2.13 9.87 10.13
C PRO A 49 0.71 9.31 10.28
N MET A 50 0.62 8.05 10.74
CA MET A 50 -0.67 7.38 10.95
C MET A 50 -1.39 7.97 12.16
N LYS A 51 -2.50 8.67 11.91
CA LYS A 51 -3.40 9.16 12.96
C LYS A 51 -4.54 8.19 13.16
N PHE A 52 -5.04 8.08 14.39
CA PHE A 52 -6.09 7.14 14.74
C PHE A 52 -7.27 7.79 15.48
N VAL A 53 -8.44 7.21 15.31
CA VAL A 53 -9.68 7.57 15.99
C VAL A 53 -10.27 6.33 16.70
N PRO A 54 -10.36 6.32 18.04
CA PRO A 54 -9.77 7.28 18.98
C PRO A 54 -8.23 7.27 18.94
N ASP A 55 -7.61 8.25 19.60
CA ASP A 55 -6.16 8.28 19.81
C ASP A 55 -5.72 6.97 20.50
N LEU A 56 -4.65 6.34 20.00
CA LEU A 56 -4.13 5.09 20.54
C LEU A 56 -3.75 5.19 22.02
N LYS A 57 -3.38 6.37 22.50
CA LYS A 57 -3.09 6.58 23.93
C LYS A 57 -4.32 6.31 24.81
N GLN A 58 -5.52 6.41 24.26
CA GLN A 58 -6.78 6.19 24.97
C GLN A 58 -7.21 4.71 24.97
N SER A 59 -6.61 3.87 24.12
CA SER A 59 -7.06 2.50 23.92
C SER A 59 -6.36 1.45 24.79
N GLU A 60 -5.40 1.87 25.64
CA GLU A 60 -4.68 0.99 26.58
C GLU A 60 -4.18 -0.32 25.91
N LEU A 61 -3.58 -0.18 24.73
CA LEU A 61 -3.16 -1.32 23.90
C LEU A 61 -1.97 -2.08 24.46
N PHE A 62 -1.14 -1.40 25.25
CA PHE A 62 0.12 -1.94 25.75
C PHE A 62 0.06 -2.27 27.25
N VAL A 63 0.77 -3.32 27.61
CA VAL A 63 1.10 -3.68 28.99
C VAL A 63 2.61 -3.57 29.16
N GLU A 64 3.03 -2.93 30.24
CA GLU A 64 4.44 -2.74 30.60
C GLU A 64 4.76 -3.63 31.80
N ASP A 65 5.79 -4.47 31.69
CA ASP A 65 6.27 -5.34 32.76
C ASP A 65 7.81 -5.32 32.87
N THR A 66 8.39 -6.24 33.65
CA THR A 66 9.84 -6.32 33.85
C THR A 66 10.62 -6.81 32.62
N GLU A 67 9.96 -7.50 31.68
CA GLU A 67 10.57 -8.01 30.45
C GLU A 67 10.48 -6.98 29.31
N GLY A 68 9.46 -6.14 29.33
CA GLY A 68 9.34 -4.94 28.50
C GLY A 68 7.89 -4.61 28.16
N VAL A 69 7.66 -4.26 26.89
CA VAL A 69 6.33 -3.85 26.41
C VAL A 69 5.70 -4.97 25.60
N HIS A 70 4.45 -5.25 25.90
CA HIS A 70 3.64 -6.29 25.28
C HIS A 70 2.29 -5.71 24.84
N PHE A 71 1.59 -6.38 23.91
CA PHE A 71 0.20 -6.03 23.64
C PHE A 71 -0.71 -6.66 24.70
N LYS A 72 -1.72 -5.92 25.14
CA LYS A 72 -2.75 -6.41 26.09
C LYS A 72 -3.57 -7.56 25.51
N TYR A 73 -3.78 -7.56 24.20
CA TYR A 73 -4.58 -8.53 23.46
C TYR A 73 -3.84 -8.99 22.19
N PRO A 74 -4.19 -10.16 21.61
CA PRO A 74 -3.77 -10.48 20.26
C PRO A 74 -4.24 -9.40 19.28
N ILE A 75 -3.35 -8.92 18.40
CA ILE A 75 -3.63 -7.81 17.47
C ILE A 75 -3.19 -8.14 16.05
N ILE A 76 -4.00 -7.73 15.08
CA ILE A 76 -3.63 -7.76 13.66
C ILE A 76 -2.78 -6.52 13.34
N ILE A 77 -1.58 -6.72 12.81
CA ILE A 77 -0.71 -5.63 12.35
C ILE A 77 -0.65 -5.51 10.83
N ASN A 78 -0.97 -6.58 10.11
CA ASN A 78 -1.08 -6.58 8.66
C ASN A 78 -2.03 -7.68 8.16
N SER A 79 -2.21 -7.80 6.86
CA SER A 79 -3.14 -8.80 6.27
C SER A 79 -2.75 -10.26 6.50
N TYR A 80 -1.60 -10.55 7.11
CA TYR A 80 -1.02 -11.89 7.27
C TYR A 80 -0.67 -12.22 8.74
N THR A 81 -0.40 -11.20 9.55
CA THR A 81 0.28 -11.39 10.83
C THR A 81 -0.60 -10.94 11.99
N VAL A 82 -0.79 -11.86 12.94
CA VAL A 82 -1.34 -11.60 14.28
C VAL A 82 -0.17 -11.65 15.26
N ILE A 83 0.03 -10.59 16.03
CA ILE A 83 0.97 -10.60 17.14
C ILE A 83 0.25 -11.11 18.39
N PRO A 84 0.75 -12.18 19.04
CA PRO A 84 0.16 -12.67 20.28
C PRO A 84 0.51 -11.73 21.46
N PRO A 85 -0.32 -11.72 22.52
CA PRO A 85 -0.16 -10.77 23.63
C PRO A 85 1.12 -11.00 24.45
N ASP A 86 1.68 -12.21 24.44
CA ASP A 86 2.94 -12.53 25.13
C ASP A 86 4.18 -12.23 24.30
N ALA A 87 4.04 -11.66 23.09
CA ALA A 87 5.17 -11.23 22.28
C ALA A 87 5.80 -9.95 22.86
N LEU A 88 7.11 -9.97 23.02
CA LEU A 88 7.89 -8.82 23.48
C LEU A 88 8.17 -7.87 22.32
N LEU A 89 7.63 -6.66 22.40
CA LEU A 89 7.83 -5.62 21.40
C LEU A 89 9.19 -4.96 21.58
N ARG A 90 9.88 -4.67 20.47
CA ARG A 90 11.24 -4.09 20.51
C ARG A 90 11.25 -2.65 20.04
N VAL A 91 10.82 -2.42 18.80
CA VAL A 91 10.91 -1.10 18.15
C VAL A 91 9.95 -1.03 16.97
N ILE A 92 9.47 0.17 16.69
CA ILE A 92 8.84 0.54 15.41
C ILE A 92 9.80 1.45 14.66
N TYR A 93 10.01 1.20 13.37
CA TYR A 93 10.92 1.98 12.54
C TYR A 93 10.43 2.05 11.09
N VAL A 94 10.94 3.03 10.34
CA VAL A 94 10.78 3.10 8.88
C VAL A 94 12.06 2.59 8.25
N LYS A 95 11.95 1.73 7.24
CA LYS A 95 13.13 1.24 6.53
C LYS A 95 13.77 2.42 5.78
N PRO A 96 15.07 2.70 5.97
CA PRO A 96 15.72 3.79 5.25
C PRO A 96 15.69 3.51 3.74
N GLU A 97 15.07 4.41 2.98
CA GLU A 97 15.12 4.38 1.52
C GLU A 97 16.55 4.71 1.07
N MET A 98 17.15 3.81 0.31
CA MET A 98 18.40 4.09 -0.35
C MET A 98 18.09 4.94 -1.58
N GLU A 99 18.44 6.23 -1.55
CA GLU A 99 18.79 6.89 -2.80
C GLU A 99 19.97 6.10 -3.38
N LEU A 100 19.67 5.33 -4.42
CA LEU A 100 20.62 4.61 -5.24
C LEU A 100 21.69 5.59 -5.74
N LEU A 101 22.77 5.77 -4.97
CA LEU A 101 24.04 6.31 -5.46
C LEU A 101 24.69 5.30 -6.42
N THR A 102 23.97 4.94 -7.49
CA THR A 102 24.50 4.31 -8.69
C THR A 102 24.93 5.42 -9.65
N ASN A 103 25.84 6.27 -9.18
CA ASN A 103 26.70 7.09 -10.05
C ASN A 103 28.18 6.86 -9.67
N GLY A 104 28.51 5.66 -9.20
CA GLY A 104 29.87 5.14 -9.17
C GLY A 104 30.07 4.26 -10.40
N PRO A 105 31.11 4.47 -11.22
CA PRO A 105 31.31 3.70 -12.44
C PRO A 105 31.54 2.23 -12.08
N THR A 106 30.71 1.37 -12.66
CA THR A 106 30.86 -0.08 -12.65
C THR A 106 32.29 -0.45 -13.08
N PRO A 107 33.04 -1.29 -12.36
CA PRO A 107 34.24 -1.87 -12.92
C PRO A 107 33.79 -2.91 -13.96
N ALA A 108 33.74 -2.49 -15.22
CA ALA A 108 33.64 -3.42 -16.34
C ALA A 108 34.98 -4.17 -16.43
N GLU A 109 34.94 -5.47 -16.19
CA GLU A 109 36.02 -6.38 -16.53
C GLU A 109 36.18 -6.43 -18.07
N ASP A 110 37.34 -5.92 -18.49
CA ASP A 110 38.23 -6.35 -19.57
C ASP A 110 37.65 -6.96 -20.86
N GLU A 111 37.90 -6.29 -21.99
CA GLU A 111 38.53 -6.93 -23.16
C GLU A 111 38.94 -5.89 -24.22
N GLY A 112 40.22 -5.89 -24.63
CA GLY A 112 40.58 -5.62 -26.03
C GLY A 112 41.56 -4.47 -26.37
N LYS A 113 42.86 -4.72 -26.19
CA LYS A 113 43.98 -4.40 -27.12
C LYS A 113 44.02 -3.02 -27.85
N ARG A 114 45.01 -2.19 -27.50
CA ARG A 114 46.30 -1.99 -28.24
C ARG A 114 46.96 -0.65 -27.87
N GLY A 115 48.26 -0.71 -27.59
CA GLY A 115 49.20 0.31 -28.05
C GLY A 115 49.70 1.32 -27.03
N GLY A 116 50.75 0.92 -26.30
CA GLY A 116 51.98 1.69 -26.10
C GLY A 116 51.88 3.12 -25.56
N LEU A 117 52.39 3.31 -24.34
CA LEU A 117 53.65 4.03 -24.11
C LEU A 117 54.08 3.86 -22.64
N SER A 118 55.21 3.17 -22.48
CA SER A 118 56.30 3.44 -21.54
C SER A 118 55.97 3.70 -20.06
N ALA A 119 56.22 2.75 -19.17
CA ALA A 119 57.54 2.48 -18.58
C ALA A 119 58.01 3.55 -17.57
N ALA A 120 57.67 3.33 -16.30
CA ALA A 120 58.38 3.67 -15.05
C ALA A 120 57.33 3.52 -13.93
N ALA A 121 57.34 2.54 -13.04
CA ALA A 121 58.46 2.10 -12.23
C ALA A 121 58.27 0.65 -11.79
N SER A 122 59.24 -0.19 -12.15
CA SER A 122 59.52 -1.44 -11.47
C SER A 122 59.91 -1.18 -10.03
N ARG A 123 59.29 -1.88 -9.06
CA ARG A 123 60.00 -2.63 -8.02
C ARG A 123 59.14 -3.84 -7.59
N SER A 124 59.48 -5.00 -8.13
CA SER A 124 59.06 -6.34 -7.68
C SER A 124 59.64 -6.62 -6.28
N THR A 125 58.92 -7.24 -5.35
CA THR A 125 58.86 -8.70 -5.08
C THR A 125 58.12 -8.93 -3.74
N PRO A 126 57.70 -10.16 -3.37
CA PRO A 126 57.15 -11.25 -4.19
C PRO A 126 55.78 -11.74 -3.66
N ALA A 127 55.04 -12.43 -4.53
CA ALA A 127 53.86 -13.20 -4.16
C ALA A 127 54.24 -14.33 -3.19
N MET A 128 53.55 -14.38 -2.04
CA MET A 128 53.45 -15.59 -1.23
C MET A 128 52.03 -16.11 -1.43
N GLU A 129 51.94 -17.19 -2.20
CA GLU A 129 50.76 -18.02 -2.32
C GLU A 129 50.33 -18.45 -0.92
N THR A 130 49.18 -17.96 -0.47
CA THR A 130 48.49 -18.55 0.69
C THR A 130 47.10 -18.93 0.20
N GLU A 131 46.82 -20.22 0.33
CA GLU A 131 45.53 -20.88 0.14
C GLU A 131 44.34 -20.06 0.71
N PRO A 132 43.11 -20.28 0.21
CA PRO A 132 41.93 -19.55 0.68
C PRO A 132 41.58 -19.98 2.11
N GLN A 133 42.18 -19.31 3.10
CA GLN A 133 41.76 -19.41 4.49
C GLN A 133 40.42 -18.69 4.65
N GLN A 134 39.42 -19.49 4.96
CA GLN A 134 38.14 -19.08 5.51
C GLN A 134 38.31 -18.07 6.65
N GLY A 135 37.56 -16.97 6.57
CA GLY A 135 37.07 -16.22 7.72
C GLY A 135 37.99 -15.17 8.33
N ALA A 136 37.91 -13.92 7.89
CA ALA A 136 38.11 -12.74 8.73
C ALA A 136 37.62 -11.46 8.01
N PHE A 137 36.76 -10.68 8.68
CA PHE A 137 36.32 -9.32 8.33
C PHE A 137 35.57 -9.13 7.00
N ARG A 138 34.33 -9.63 6.91
CA ARG A 138 33.30 -8.78 6.27
C ARG A 138 32.97 -7.70 7.29
N GLU A 139 33.42 -6.48 7.04
CA GLU A 139 32.90 -5.33 7.78
C GLU A 139 31.42 -5.22 7.46
N ASP A 140 30.58 -5.30 8.50
CA ASP A 140 29.14 -5.03 8.37
C ASP A 140 28.99 -3.69 7.63
N THR A 141 28.20 -3.69 6.56
CA THR A 141 27.83 -2.46 5.85
C THR A 141 27.15 -1.49 6.84
N PRO A 142 27.18 -0.18 6.62
CA PRO A 142 26.46 0.78 7.47
C PRO A 142 25.00 0.36 7.71
N GLN A 143 24.35 -0.18 6.67
CA GLN A 143 22.99 -0.73 6.72
C GLN A 143 22.86 -1.91 7.68
N GLU A 144 23.77 -2.88 7.62
CA GLU A 144 23.75 -4.04 8.51
C GLU A 144 24.00 -3.63 9.97
N ARG A 145 24.86 -2.62 10.20
CA ARG A 145 25.09 -2.05 11.53
C ARG A 145 23.85 -1.36 12.07
N GLU A 146 23.22 -0.49 11.29
CA GLU A 146 21.98 0.20 11.69
C GLU A 146 20.86 -0.80 11.96
N MET A 147 20.66 -1.76 11.06
CA MET A 147 19.65 -2.81 11.24
C MET A 147 19.92 -3.68 12.47
N LYS A 148 21.20 -3.94 12.79
CA LYS A 148 21.60 -4.64 14.01
C LYS A 148 21.29 -3.82 15.26
N ILE A 149 21.54 -2.52 15.24
CA ILE A 149 21.20 -1.60 16.34
C ILE A 149 19.68 -1.56 16.54
N ILE A 150 18.90 -1.42 15.46
CA ILE A 150 17.43 -1.40 15.52
C ILE A 150 16.91 -2.72 16.11
N LYS A 151 17.40 -3.87 15.63
CA LYS A 151 17.04 -5.20 16.16
C LYS A 151 17.39 -5.40 17.63
N GLN A 152 18.43 -4.71 18.12
CA GLN A 152 18.88 -4.77 19.50
C GLN A 152 18.19 -3.73 20.40
N THR A 153 17.53 -2.72 19.82
CA THR A 153 16.85 -1.67 20.58
C THR A 153 15.59 -2.23 21.23
N VAL A 154 15.43 -1.95 22.52
CA VAL A 154 14.27 -2.37 23.31
C VAL A 154 13.60 -1.12 23.87
N TRP A 155 12.43 -0.80 23.35
CA TRP A 155 11.58 0.19 23.98
C TRP A 155 10.92 -0.42 25.21
N THR A 156 11.07 0.28 26.33
CA THR A 156 10.60 -0.17 27.66
C THR A 156 9.26 0.44 28.05
N THR A 157 8.72 1.36 27.25
CA THR A 157 7.44 2.02 27.51
C THR A 157 6.52 1.96 26.29
N GLY A 158 5.24 1.71 26.51
CA GLY A 158 4.19 1.74 25.50
C GLY A 158 4.02 3.14 24.88
N ILE A 159 4.39 4.19 25.61
CA ILE A 159 4.39 5.57 25.11
C ILE A 159 5.29 5.72 23.88
N ALA A 160 6.46 5.09 23.86
CA ALA A 160 7.35 5.13 22.69
C ALA A 160 6.68 4.54 21.44
N PHE A 161 5.89 3.48 21.61
CA PHE A 161 5.11 2.88 20.51
C PHE A 161 3.99 3.80 20.04
N TYR A 162 3.26 4.46 20.93
CA TYR A 162 2.27 5.46 20.52
C TYR A 162 2.92 6.63 19.76
N GLN A 163 4.04 7.14 20.26
CA GLN A 163 4.78 8.23 19.62
C GLN A 163 5.31 7.84 18.25
N ALA A 164 5.71 6.58 18.05
CA ALA A 164 6.16 6.12 16.75
C ALA A 164 5.10 6.32 15.66
N PHE A 165 3.82 6.07 15.96
CA PHE A 165 2.73 6.33 15.01
C PHE A 165 2.49 7.83 14.77
N ASP A 166 2.74 8.68 15.77
CA ASP A 166 2.58 10.13 15.68
C ASP A 166 3.68 10.81 14.83
N PHE A 167 4.88 10.23 14.79
CA PHE A 167 6.07 10.88 14.21
C PHE A 167 6.68 10.20 13.00
N LEU A 168 6.54 8.88 12.86
CA LEU A 168 7.12 8.15 11.74
C LEU A 168 6.16 8.18 10.55
N ASP A 169 6.75 8.32 9.36
CA ASP A 169 6.00 8.24 8.12
C ASP A 169 5.35 6.86 7.98
N ALA A 170 4.10 6.84 7.50
CA ALA A 170 3.35 5.58 7.38
C ALA A 170 3.88 4.68 6.26
N GLU A 171 4.72 5.21 5.36
CA GLU A 171 5.30 4.48 4.24
C GLU A 171 6.40 3.51 4.74
N ASP A 172 6.18 2.21 4.54
CA ASP A 172 7.03 1.12 5.04
C ASP A 172 7.37 1.19 6.53
N LEU A 173 6.38 1.53 7.37
CA LEU A 173 6.49 1.38 8.82
C LEU A 173 6.56 -0.10 9.19
N ARG A 174 7.49 -0.48 10.06
CA ARG A 174 7.76 -1.86 10.45
C ARG A 174 7.86 -1.99 11.96
N ILE A 175 7.54 -3.18 12.47
CA ILE A 175 7.67 -3.54 13.88
C ILE A 175 8.56 -4.76 14.05
N ILE A 176 9.44 -4.69 15.04
CA ILE A 176 10.23 -5.82 15.50
C ILE A 176 9.67 -6.31 16.83
N TYR A 177 9.45 -7.62 16.91
CA TYR A 177 9.00 -8.28 18.12
C TYR A 177 9.59 -9.69 18.25
N LYS A 178 9.51 -10.26 19.45
CA LYS A 178 9.92 -11.63 19.72
C LYS A 178 8.79 -12.37 20.42
N GLU A 179 8.29 -13.43 19.79
CA GLU A 179 7.35 -14.34 20.42
C GLU A 179 8.05 -15.19 21.49
N LYS A 180 7.35 -15.48 22.60
CA LYS A 180 7.90 -16.22 23.75
C LYS A 180 8.54 -17.55 23.39
N ASN A 181 7.97 -18.26 22.40
CA ASN A 181 8.42 -19.59 21.97
C ASN A 181 9.37 -19.57 20.77
N LYS A 182 9.81 -18.40 20.31
CA LYS A 182 10.71 -18.26 19.16
C LYS A 182 12.08 -17.72 19.57
N HIS A 183 13.12 -18.27 18.95
CA HIS A 183 14.49 -17.80 19.17
C HIS A 183 14.85 -16.60 18.29
N SER A 184 14.20 -16.45 17.14
CA SER A 184 14.40 -15.34 16.21
C SER A 184 13.44 -14.18 16.47
N PHE A 185 13.87 -12.98 16.09
CA PHE A 185 13.00 -11.81 16.00
C PHE A 185 12.16 -11.88 14.73
N SER A 186 10.92 -11.41 14.82
CA SER A 186 10.05 -11.14 13.68
C SER A 186 10.18 -9.67 13.29
N ASP A 187 10.21 -9.39 11.99
CA ASP A 187 10.31 -8.06 11.41
C ASP A 187 9.19 -7.95 10.35
N GLU A 188 8.14 -7.21 10.70
CA GLU A 188 6.88 -7.23 9.96
C GLU A 188 6.47 -5.81 9.57
N PRO A 189 6.00 -5.59 8.33
CA PRO A 189 5.40 -4.31 7.96
C PRO A 189 4.08 -4.11 8.70
N ILE A 190 3.80 -2.87 9.08
CA ILE A 190 2.53 -2.45 9.64
C ILE A 190 1.64 -1.96 8.49
N SER A 191 0.51 -2.62 8.30
CA SER A 191 -0.49 -2.26 7.29
C SER A 191 -1.86 -2.79 7.71
N PHE A 192 -2.53 -2.03 8.59
CA PHE A 192 -3.78 -2.45 9.19
C PHE A 192 -4.89 -2.71 8.14
N PRO A 193 -5.62 -3.85 8.22
CA PRO A 193 -6.70 -4.15 7.28
C PRO A 193 -7.73 -3.03 7.23
N GLU A 194 -7.88 -2.38 6.07
CA GLU A 194 -8.76 -1.23 5.87
C GLU A 194 -8.53 -0.07 6.86
N GLY A 195 -7.32 0.04 7.41
CA GLY A 195 -6.99 1.01 8.45
C GLY A 195 -7.57 0.66 9.83
N MET A 196 -7.99 -0.58 10.08
CA MET A 196 -8.56 -1.02 11.36
C MET A 196 -7.51 -1.68 12.24
N ILE A 197 -7.32 -1.16 13.46
CA ILE A 197 -6.61 -1.90 14.50
C ILE A 197 -7.59 -2.87 15.14
N LEU A 198 -7.42 -4.15 14.84
CA LEU A 198 -8.28 -5.23 15.30
C LEU A 198 -7.62 -6.01 16.42
N ALA A 199 -8.35 -6.23 17.51
CA ALA A 199 -7.91 -7.05 18.62
C ALA A 199 -8.93 -8.16 18.93
N GLN A 200 -8.42 -9.24 19.54
CA GLN A 200 -9.26 -10.31 20.09
C GLN A 200 -9.50 -10.08 21.57
N VAL A 201 -10.69 -9.62 21.94
CA VAL A 201 -11.09 -9.35 23.33
C VAL A 201 -12.22 -10.29 23.70
N ASP A 202 -12.05 -11.13 24.72
CA ASP A 202 -13.06 -12.11 25.18
C ASP A 202 -13.64 -12.98 24.06
N SER A 203 -12.78 -13.48 23.16
CA SER A 203 -13.16 -14.25 21.96
C SER A 203 -14.07 -13.49 20.99
N LYS A 204 -13.97 -12.15 20.96
CA LYS A 204 -14.64 -11.28 20.00
C LYS A 204 -13.58 -10.47 19.25
N ILE A 205 -13.85 -10.22 17.97
CA ILE A 205 -13.01 -9.36 17.15
C ILE A 205 -13.56 -7.94 17.26
N VAL A 206 -12.79 -7.06 17.89
CA VAL A 206 -13.20 -5.69 18.19
C VAL A 206 -12.28 -4.72 17.46
N ILE A 207 -12.88 -3.70 16.86
CA ILE A 207 -12.14 -2.55 16.31
C ILE A 207 -11.70 -1.67 17.47
N ILE A 208 -10.41 -1.61 17.75
CA ILE A 208 -9.87 -0.77 18.82
C ILE A 208 -9.77 0.69 18.38
N ALA A 209 -9.24 0.91 17.18
CA ALA A 209 -9.12 2.23 16.58
C ALA A 209 -9.11 2.11 15.06
N LEU A 210 -9.43 3.21 14.39
CA LEU A 210 -9.36 3.32 12.94
C LEU A 210 -8.39 4.42 12.54
N GLU A 211 -7.61 4.17 11.49
CA GLU A 211 -6.79 5.19 10.85
C GLU A 211 -7.67 6.33 10.35
N GLU A 212 -7.28 7.56 10.67
CA GLU A 212 -7.94 8.77 10.20
C GLU A 212 -7.83 8.80 8.67
N LYS A 213 -8.98 8.84 7.98
CA LYS A 213 -9.08 8.71 6.52
C LYS A 213 -8.74 7.32 5.97
N GLY A 214 -8.56 6.29 6.80
CA GLY A 214 -8.54 4.89 6.36
C GLY A 214 -9.89 4.46 5.77
N ASN A 215 -9.90 3.36 5.00
CA ASN A 215 -11.13 2.87 4.35
C ASN A 215 -12.23 2.57 5.37
N GLY A 216 -11.92 1.83 6.44
CA GLY A 216 -12.89 1.49 7.47
C GLY A 216 -13.56 2.73 8.06
N TYR A 217 -12.77 3.77 8.36
CA TYR A 217 -13.28 5.05 8.85
C TYR A 217 -14.20 5.73 7.83
N ARG A 218 -13.79 5.81 6.56
CA ARG A 218 -14.57 6.45 5.48
C ARG A 218 -15.91 5.78 5.23
N TYR A 219 -15.99 4.46 5.36
CA TYR A 219 -17.20 3.69 5.09
C TYR A 219 -18.08 3.46 6.33
N GLY A 220 -17.73 4.05 7.48
CA GLY A 220 -18.63 4.13 8.64
C GLY A 220 -18.44 3.06 9.72
N LEU A 221 -17.32 2.34 9.69
CA LEU A 221 -16.88 1.54 10.84
C LEU A 221 -16.43 2.46 11.98
N LYS A 222 -16.65 2.01 13.21
CA LYS A 222 -16.32 2.78 14.43
C LYS A 222 -15.51 1.94 15.40
N ALA A 223 -14.71 2.62 16.21
CA ALA A 223 -14.06 1.98 17.35
C ALA A 223 -15.11 1.44 18.33
N GLY A 224 -14.87 0.26 18.87
CA GLY A 224 -15.80 -0.51 19.67
C GLY A 224 -16.76 -1.39 18.86
N ASP A 225 -16.80 -1.28 17.52
CA ASP A 225 -17.59 -2.20 16.70
C ASP A 225 -17.01 -3.63 16.82
N GLN A 226 -17.88 -4.60 17.05
CA GLN A 226 -17.55 -6.03 17.03
C GLN A 226 -17.81 -6.59 15.63
N ILE A 227 -16.80 -7.17 14.99
CA ILE A 227 -16.96 -7.82 13.69
C ILE A 227 -17.58 -9.21 13.87
N LEU A 228 -18.71 -9.44 13.21
CA LEU A 228 -19.44 -10.70 13.26
C LEU A 228 -19.28 -11.54 12.00
N ALA A 229 -19.23 -10.91 10.82
CA ALA A 229 -19.14 -11.61 9.54
C ALA A 229 -18.45 -10.76 8.46
N ILE A 230 -17.89 -11.43 7.45
CA ILE A 230 -17.45 -10.82 6.19
C ILE A 230 -18.22 -11.50 5.05
N ASN A 231 -18.89 -10.71 4.20
CA ASN A 231 -19.67 -11.21 3.06
C ASN A 231 -20.61 -12.38 3.43
N ASP A 232 -21.38 -12.19 4.51
CA ASP A 232 -22.35 -13.16 5.07
C ASP A 232 -21.73 -14.44 5.66
N VAL A 233 -20.40 -14.53 5.73
CA VAL A 233 -19.68 -15.63 6.39
C VAL A 233 -19.31 -15.19 7.80
N GLY A 234 -19.95 -15.82 8.80
CA GLY A 234 -19.70 -15.57 10.21
C GLY A 234 -18.28 -15.93 10.65
N ILE A 235 -17.76 -15.24 11.66
CA ILE A 235 -16.43 -15.43 12.23
C ILE A 235 -16.57 -15.86 13.69
N ASN A 236 -15.87 -16.93 14.09
CA ASN A 236 -15.97 -17.49 15.44
C ASN A 236 -15.00 -16.83 16.43
N GLY A 237 -14.81 -15.52 16.33
CA GLY A 237 -14.00 -14.76 17.28
C GLY A 237 -12.48 -14.93 17.15
N SER A 238 -11.98 -15.68 16.18
CA SER A 238 -10.54 -15.89 15.94
C SER A 238 -9.98 -14.90 14.93
N LEU A 239 -8.90 -14.18 15.28
CA LEU A 239 -8.22 -13.28 14.33
C LEU A 239 -7.60 -14.03 13.16
N THR A 240 -7.15 -15.28 13.35
CA THR A 240 -6.57 -16.09 12.27
C THR A 240 -7.64 -16.50 11.25
N GLU A 241 -8.85 -16.84 11.72
CA GLU A 241 -10.01 -17.09 10.87
C GLU A 241 -10.40 -15.83 10.09
N PHE A 242 -10.50 -14.69 10.79
CA PHE A 242 -10.74 -13.39 10.18
C PHE A 242 -9.73 -13.08 9.08
N LEU A 243 -8.41 -13.20 9.33
CA LEU A 243 -7.40 -12.90 8.32
C LEU A 243 -7.48 -13.82 7.12
N SER A 244 -7.81 -15.09 7.33
CA SER A 244 -7.98 -16.06 6.24
C SER A 244 -9.17 -15.70 5.36
N LEU A 245 -10.30 -15.33 5.98
CA LEU A 245 -11.49 -14.88 5.28
C LEU A 245 -11.27 -13.53 4.59
N TYR A 246 -10.72 -12.54 5.30
CA TYR A 246 -10.39 -11.22 4.78
C TYR A 246 -9.49 -11.32 3.55
N ARG A 247 -8.41 -12.11 3.59
CA ARG A 247 -7.52 -12.29 2.43
C ARG A 247 -8.23 -12.94 1.24
N LYS A 248 -9.02 -13.98 1.50
CA LYS A 248 -9.80 -14.66 0.46
C LYS A 248 -10.75 -13.68 -0.23
N GLU A 249 -11.38 -12.79 0.53
CA GLU A 249 -12.34 -11.82 0.00
C GLU A 249 -11.69 -10.58 -0.61
N LYS A 250 -10.55 -10.12 -0.07
CA LYS A 250 -9.82 -8.92 -0.52
C LYS A 250 -8.96 -9.19 -1.75
N PHE A 251 -8.27 -10.33 -1.77
CA PHE A 251 -7.24 -10.68 -2.77
C PHE A 251 -7.63 -11.91 -3.60
N GLY A 252 -8.78 -12.52 -3.35
CA GLY A 252 -9.25 -13.66 -4.13
C GLY A 252 -9.49 -13.29 -5.59
N ILE A 253 -9.29 -14.28 -6.48
CA ILE A 253 -9.43 -14.15 -7.94
C ILE A 253 -10.91 -14.00 -8.38
N SER A 254 -11.85 -13.89 -7.43
CA SER A 254 -13.28 -13.93 -7.74
C SER A 254 -13.75 -12.62 -8.37
N ARG A 255 -13.97 -12.67 -9.69
CA ARG A 255 -14.33 -11.57 -10.61
C ARG A 255 -15.70 -10.92 -10.34
N THR A 256 -16.45 -11.38 -9.36
CA THR A 256 -17.87 -11.02 -9.20
C THR A 256 -18.16 -9.96 -8.15
N ARG A 257 -17.21 -9.67 -7.25
CA ARG A 257 -17.44 -8.76 -6.12
C ARG A 257 -16.64 -7.48 -6.31
N ASN A 258 -17.37 -6.36 -6.42
CA ASN A 258 -16.80 -5.02 -6.45
C ASN A 258 -16.70 -4.40 -5.05
N ALA A 259 -17.15 -5.12 -4.02
CA ALA A 259 -17.18 -4.65 -2.64
C ALA A 259 -17.09 -5.80 -1.63
N MET A 260 -16.58 -5.50 -0.45
CA MET A 260 -16.54 -6.33 0.74
C MET A 260 -17.50 -5.78 1.79
N LYS A 261 -18.31 -6.64 2.39
CA LYS A 261 -19.27 -6.29 3.43
C LYS A 261 -18.82 -6.82 4.77
N PHE A 262 -18.93 -5.98 5.79
CA PHE A 262 -18.74 -6.34 7.18
C PHE A 262 -20.07 -6.25 7.91
N LEU A 263 -20.45 -7.31 8.61
CA LEU A 263 -21.54 -7.26 9.58
C LEU A 263 -20.94 -6.96 10.95
N VAL A 264 -21.35 -5.85 11.57
CA VAL A 264 -20.82 -5.42 12.86
C VAL A 264 -21.92 -5.24 13.91
N ALA A 265 -21.64 -5.64 15.15
CA ALA A 265 -22.46 -5.26 16.30
C ALA A 265 -21.87 -4.02 16.96
N ARG A 266 -22.69 -2.99 17.15
CA ARG A 266 -22.29 -1.73 17.79
C ARG A 266 -22.91 -1.59 19.16
N ILE A 267 -22.12 -1.13 20.12
CA ILE A 267 -22.60 -0.84 21.47
C ILE A 267 -23.71 0.22 21.39
N GLY A 268 -24.87 -0.10 21.98
CA GLY A 268 -26.04 0.78 21.98
C GLY A 268 -26.97 0.61 20.78
N GLU A 269 -26.63 -0.23 19.79
CA GLU A 269 -27.53 -0.62 18.70
C GLU A 269 -28.04 -2.06 18.94
N GLU A 270 -29.36 -2.29 18.84
CA GLU A 270 -29.94 -3.62 19.06
C GLU A 270 -29.72 -4.57 17.87
N LYS A 271 -29.55 -4.03 16.66
CA LYS A 271 -29.40 -4.79 15.43
C LYS A 271 -27.99 -4.61 14.86
N PRO A 272 -27.37 -5.68 14.34
CA PRO A 272 -26.11 -5.56 13.62
C PRO A 272 -26.25 -4.63 12.40
N THR A 273 -25.21 -3.85 12.15
CA THR A 273 -25.10 -2.91 11.04
C THR A 273 -24.22 -3.51 9.95
N GLU A 274 -24.66 -3.45 8.69
CA GLU A 274 -23.86 -3.85 7.53
C GLU A 274 -23.08 -2.64 7.00
N VAL A 275 -21.77 -2.79 6.85
CA VAL A 275 -20.86 -1.76 6.32
C VAL A 275 -20.17 -2.29 5.07
N THR A 276 -20.30 -1.57 3.96
CA THR A 276 -19.79 -2.00 2.64
C THR A 276 -18.60 -1.14 2.21
N LEU A 277 -17.47 -1.79 1.90
CA LEU A 277 -16.24 -1.18 1.41
C LEU A 277 -16.01 -1.59 -0.05
N PRO A 278 -15.72 -0.67 -0.97
CA PRO A 278 -15.38 -1.02 -2.34
C PRO A 278 -14.04 -1.75 -2.39
N LEU A 279 -13.95 -2.74 -3.28
CA LEU A 279 -12.71 -3.40 -3.63
C LEU A 279 -12.04 -2.62 -4.78
N PRO A 280 -10.70 -2.55 -4.82
CA PRO A 280 -10.01 -1.97 -5.95
C PRO A 280 -10.39 -2.73 -7.23
N PRO A 281 -10.47 -2.04 -8.38
CA PRO A 281 -10.76 -2.71 -9.65
C PRO A 281 -9.68 -3.76 -9.94
N SER A 282 -10.10 -4.97 -10.32
CA SER A 282 -9.17 -6.02 -10.71
C SER A 282 -8.35 -5.58 -11.93
N LEU A 283 -7.02 -5.67 -11.87
CA LEU A 283 -6.07 -5.24 -12.91
C LEU A 283 -6.09 -6.09 -14.21
N GLN A 284 -7.14 -6.88 -14.45
CA GLN A 284 -7.23 -7.81 -15.60
C GLN A 284 -8.27 -7.38 -16.65
N GLY A 285 -8.57 -6.09 -16.74
CA GLY A 285 -9.30 -5.50 -17.88
C GLY A 285 -8.39 -5.01 -19.01
N GLY A 286 -7.21 -5.61 -19.19
CA GLY A 286 -6.20 -5.17 -20.15
C GLY A 286 -6.27 -5.89 -21.50
N ILE A 287 -6.84 -5.21 -22.51
CA ILE A 287 -6.39 -5.19 -23.93
C ILE A 287 -6.38 -6.48 -24.77
N LEU A 288 -6.66 -7.68 -24.26
CA LEU A 288 -6.56 -8.92 -25.06
C LEU A 288 -7.84 -9.76 -25.18
N ASP A 289 -8.96 -9.31 -24.62
CA ASP A 289 -10.24 -10.04 -24.68
C ASP A 289 -11.22 -9.50 -25.72
N ASP A 290 -10.75 -8.79 -26.75
CA ASP A 290 -11.53 -8.65 -27.99
C ASP A 290 -11.27 -9.90 -28.85
N PRO A 291 -12.24 -10.82 -29.00
CA PRO A 291 -12.10 -11.84 -30.02
C PRO A 291 -12.03 -11.12 -31.37
N PHE A 292 -10.91 -11.30 -32.09
CA PHE A 292 -10.84 -10.95 -33.50
C PHE A 292 -12.02 -11.63 -34.20
N ILE A 293 -13.08 -10.88 -34.49
CA ILE A 293 -14.12 -11.30 -35.41
C ILE A 293 -13.45 -11.32 -36.78
N ALA A 294 -12.85 -12.45 -37.14
CA ALA A 294 -12.50 -12.73 -38.52
C ALA A 294 -13.82 -12.90 -39.27
N GLU A 295 -14.20 -11.88 -40.04
CA GLU A 295 -15.33 -11.98 -40.95
C GLU A 295 -15.17 -13.22 -41.86
N PRO A 296 -16.21 -14.05 -42.02
CA PRO A 296 -16.13 -15.17 -42.94
C PRO A 296 -16.04 -14.66 -44.38
N VAL A 297 -14.95 -15.02 -45.05
CA VAL A 297 -14.71 -14.80 -46.48
C VAL A 297 -15.90 -15.36 -47.28
N ARG A 298 -16.71 -14.48 -47.85
CA ARG A 298 -17.74 -14.85 -48.82
C ARG A 298 -17.06 -15.44 -50.07
N LYS A 299 -17.17 -16.76 -50.26
CA LYS A 299 -16.91 -17.39 -51.56
C LYS A 299 -17.94 -16.84 -52.56
N ARG A 300 -17.47 -16.15 -53.59
CA ARG A 300 -18.26 -15.89 -54.81
C ARG A 300 -18.27 -17.18 -55.63
N ASN A 301 -19.47 -17.66 -55.94
CA ASN A 301 -19.73 -18.47 -57.13
C ASN A 301 -19.91 -17.55 -58.33
#